data_AF-A0A377BPT8-F1
#
_entry.id   AF-A0A377BPT8-F1
#
_cell.length_a   1.000
_cell.length_b   1.000
_cell.length_c   1.000
_cell.angle_alpha   90.00
_cell.angle_beta   90.00
_cell.angle_gamma   90.00
#
_symmetry.space_group_name_H-M   'P 1'
#
loop_
_entity.id
_entity.type
_entity.pdbx_description
1 polymer ?
#
loop_
_entity_poly.entity_id
_entity_poly.type
_entity_poly.pdbx_seq_one_letter_code
_entity_poly.pdbx_strand_id
1 'polypeptide(L)'
;MEKYQNPRGGYFTPGSYTVSAHVPLGSVVGATPDGRFAGEQLADGGLVTYAGPGRTRANSGTEVISKLDNTLLSNGTLLNVKFTPATLEGEAGLRKLADFLRAFTQLKLQHIQFNVVNADTLREAQQRPQDYAGLVVRVAGYRRLLCRTVEGDPG
;
A
#
# COMPACT_ATOMS: atom_id res chain seq x y z
N MET A 1 15.88 16.76 2.39
CA MET A 1 16.44 15.98 1.26
C MET A 1 17.00 16.90 0.19
N GLU A 2 16.20 17.83 -0.33
CA GLU A 2 16.56 18.73 -1.44
C GLU A 2 17.77 19.65 -1.19
N LYS A 3 18.19 19.82 0.07
CA LYS A 3 19.38 20.58 0.46
C LYS A 3 20.70 19.81 0.27
N TYR A 4 20.63 18.49 0.04
CA TYR A 4 21.81 17.64 -0.08
C TYR A 4 22.12 17.38 -1.56
N GLN A 5 23.41 17.32 -1.88
CA GLN A 5 23.92 16.99 -3.21
C GLN A 5 24.68 15.66 -3.18
N ASN A 6 24.59 14.90 -4.26
CA ASN A 6 25.37 13.69 -4.45
C ASN A 6 26.71 13.99 -5.13
N PRO A 7 27.70 13.07 -5.08
CA PRO A 7 29.00 13.27 -5.74
C PRO A 7 28.98 13.44 -7.26
N ARG A 8 27.81 13.23 -7.90
CA ARG A 8 27.60 13.42 -9.35
C ARG A 8 27.00 14.80 -9.67
N GLY A 9 26.91 15.71 -8.69
CA GLY A 9 26.37 17.06 -8.85
C GLY A 9 24.83 17.14 -8.93
N GLY A 10 24.12 16.04 -8.64
CA GLY A 10 22.66 16.03 -8.58
C GLY A 10 22.13 16.26 -7.16
N TYR A 11 20.93 16.82 -7.06
CA TYR A 11 20.23 17.01 -5.78
C TYR A 11 19.45 15.76 -5.37
N PHE A 12 19.31 15.53 -4.06
CA PHE A 12 18.46 14.45 -3.54
C PHE A 12 16.99 14.85 -3.55
N THR A 13 16.16 14.04 -4.22
CA THR A 13 14.70 14.19 -4.25
C THR A 13 14.05 13.19 -3.28
N PRO A 14 13.17 13.65 -2.36
CA PRO A 14 12.48 12.74 -1.45
C PRO A 14 11.37 11.99 -2.18
N GLY A 15 11.15 10.74 -1.77
CA GLY A 15 10.03 9.90 -2.19
C GLY A 15 9.39 9.22 -0.99
N SER A 16 8.13 8.84 -1.12
CA SER A 16 7.36 8.14 -0.08
C SER A 16 6.84 6.82 -0.64
N TYR A 17 7.59 5.75 -0.36
CA TYR A 17 7.22 4.37 -0.66
C TYR A 17 8.03 3.42 0.22
N THR A 18 7.41 2.31 0.64
CA THR A 18 8.04 1.37 1.58
C THR A 18 8.37 0.03 0.95
N VAL A 19 7.90 -0.26 -0.28
CA VAL A 19 7.97 -1.61 -0.89
C VAL A 19 7.56 -2.65 0.18
N SER A 20 8.34 -3.69 0.43
CA SER A 20 8.13 -4.67 1.51
C SER A 20 8.82 -4.30 2.83
N ALA A 21 9.56 -3.19 2.89
CA ALA A 21 10.39 -2.81 4.05
C ALA A 21 9.58 -2.36 5.27
N HIS A 22 8.30 -1.98 5.11
CA HIS A 22 7.44 -1.58 6.23
C HIS A 22 7.25 -2.69 7.28
N VAL A 23 7.38 -3.96 6.90
CA VAL A 23 7.33 -5.11 7.80
C VAL A 23 8.63 -5.27 8.62
N PRO A 24 9.83 -5.44 8.00
CA PRO A 24 11.08 -5.59 8.75
C PRO A 24 11.50 -4.29 9.47
N LEU A 25 11.12 -3.11 8.96
CA LEU A 25 11.35 -1.87 9.71
C LEU A 25 10.43 -1.79 10.93
N GLY A 26 9.20 -2.30 10.84
CA GLY A 26 8.28 -2.34 11.98
C GLY A 26 8.77 -3.23 13.13
N SER A 27 9.47 -4.32 12.82
CA SER A 27 9.97 -5.27 13.82
C SER A 27 11.03 -4.67 14.75
N VAL A 28 11.75 -3.63 14.29
CA VAL A 28 12.78 -2.92 15.08
C VAL A 28 12.27 -1.63 15.73
N VAL A 29 10.99 -1.28 15.55
CA VAL A 29 10.40 -0.06 16.13
C VAL A 29 9.50 -0.41 17.32
N GLY A 30 9.79 0.22 18.47
CA GLY A 30 8.98 0.12 19.70
C GLY A 30 7.57 0.70 19.55
N ALA A 31 6.71 0.53 20.56
CA ALA A 31 5.32 1.00 20.49
C ALA A 31 5.25 2.51 20.18
N THR A 32 4.30 2.92 19.32
CA THR A 32 4.15 4.32 18.88
C THR A 32 2.85 4.97 19.40
N PRO A 33 2.80 6.31 19.57
CA PRO A 33 1.66 7.01 20.18
C PRO A 33 0.33 6.92 19.42
N ASP A 34 0.34 6.45 18.17
CA ASP A 34 -0.84 6.15 17.36
C ASP A 34 -1.56 4.86 17.80
N GLY A 35 -1.01 4.14 18.79
CA GLY A 35 -1.57 2.92 19.36
C GLY A 35 -1.05 1.64 18.71
N ARG A 36 -0.02 1.73 17.87
CA ARG A 36 0.68 0.56 17.31
C ARG A 36 1.59 -0.05 18.37
N PHE A 37 1.54 -1.38 18.50
CA PHE A 37 2.37 -2.12 19.44
C PHE A 37 3.80 -2.28 18.92
N ALA A 38 4.75 -2.52 19.83
CA ALA A 38 6.14 -2.77 19.49
C ALA A 38 6.26 -3.99 18.56
N GLY A 39 7.04 -3.86 17.49
CA GLY A 39 7.27 -4.94 16.53
C GLY A 39 6.18 -5.15 15.47
N GLU A 40 5.05 -4.43 15.51
CA GLU A 40 4.03 -4.49 14.45
C GLU A 40 4.53 -3.84 13.14
N GLN A 41 3.97 -4.21 11.99
CA GLN A 41 4.33 -3.58 10.72
C GLN A 41 4.01 -2.06 10.71
N LEU A 42 4.85 -1.27 10.02
CA LEU A 42 4.57 0.15 9.75
C LEU A 42 3.54 0.31 8.62
N ALA A 43 3.04 1.53 8.44
CA ALA A 43 2.16 1.88 7.34
C ALA A 43 2.78 1.60 5.95
N ASP A 44 2.00 1.00 5.05
CA ASP A 44 2.40 0.74 3.66
C ASP A 44 2.33 2.02 2.80
N GLY A 45 3.36 2.28 2.01
CA GLY A 45 3.45 3.38 1.05
C GLY A 45 3.65 4.77 1.66
N GLY A 46 3.76 4.88 2.99
CA GLY A 46 3.86 6.17 3.71
C GLY A 46 2.61 7.06 3.61
N LEU A 47 1.61 6.67 2.83
CA LEU A 47 0.39 7.42 2.53
C LEU A 47 -0.89 6.75 3.02
N VAL A 48 -0.82 5.48 3.40
CA VAL A 48 -1.96 4.74 3.94
C VAL A 48 -1.92 4.85 5.47
N THR A 49 -3.01 5.29 6.09
CA THR A 49 -3.09 5.38 7.56
C THR A 49 -3.02 3.98 8.18
N TYR A 50 -2.15 3.79 9.18
CA TYR A 50 -2.14 2.56 9.98
C TYR A 50 -3.50 2.37 10.65
N ALA A 51 -4.16 1.26 10.31
CA ALA A 51 -5.35 0.81 11.02
C ALA A 51 -4.86 -0.05 12.19
N GLY A 52 -4.74 0.55 13.38
CA GLY A 52 -4.48 -0.22 14.59
C GLY A 52 -5.53 -1.33 14.81
N PRO A 53 -5.22 -2.36 15.59
CA PRO A 53 -6.14 -3.46 15.86
C PRO A 53 -7.51 -2.94 16.34
N GLY A 54 -8.57 -3.34 15.63
CA GLY A 54 -9.96 -2.96 15.94
C GLY A 54 -10.46 -1.64 15.33
N ARG A 55 -9.67 -0.93 14.52
CA ARG A 55 -10.10 0.31 13.84
C ARG A 55 -10.14 0.14 12.32
N THR A 56 -11.32 -0.15 11.77
CA THR A 56 -11.56 -0.08 10.32
C THR A 56 -11.68 1.38 9.89
N ARG A 57 -10.64 1.93 9.26
CA ARG A 57 -10.79 3.13 8.43
C ARG A 57 -10.54 2.74 6.98
N ALA A 58 -11.58 2.16 6.35
CA ALA A 58 -11.48 1.62 5.01
C ALA A 58 -11.24 2.68 3.92
N ASN A 59 -11.45 3.98 4.17
CA ASN A 59 -11.56 4.98 3.10
C ASN A 59 -10.83 6.32 3.32
N SER A 60 -9.96 6.48 4.33
CA SER A 60 -9.37 7.80 4.64
C SER A 60 -8.09 8.16 3.87
N GLY A 61 -7.59 7.27 3.00
CA GLY A 61 -6.35 7.52 2.28
C GLY A 61 -6.41 8.77 1.42
N THR A 62 -7.44 8.93 0.58
CA THR A 62 -7.53 10.05 -0.37
C THR A 62 -7.62 11.42 0.28
N GLU A 63 -8.32 11.56 1.41
CA GLU A 63 -8.46 12.84 2.11
C GLU A 63 -7.20 13.26 2.86
N VAL A 64 -6.43 12.30 3.38
CA VAL A 64 -5.13 12.60 3.99
C VAL A 64 -4.11 12.96 2.90
N ILE A 65 -4.15 12.22 1.79
CA ILE A 65 -3.22 12.39 0.68
C ILE A 65 -3.47 13.70 -0.08
N SER A 66 -4.72 14.17 -0.15
CA SER A 66 -5.03 15.47 -0.75
C SER A 66 -4.48 16.65 0.05
N LYS A 67 -4.17 16.46 1.33
CA LYS A 67 -3.57 17.47 2.22
C LYS A 67 -2.04 17.50 2.15
N LEU A 68 -1.41 16.54 1.47
CA LEU A 68 0.04 16.48 1.29
C LEU A 68 0.45 17.24 0.04
N ASP A 69 1.57 17.96 0.13
CA ASP A 69 2.18 18.56 -1.05
C ASP A 69 2.96 17.49 -1.83
N ASN A 70 2.25 16.79 -2.71
CA ASN A 70 2.80 15.73 -3.54
C ASN A 70 3.85 16.24 -4.55
N THR A 71 3.98 17.56 -4.76
CA THR A 71 5.02 18.12 -5.63
C THR A 71 6.41 18.07 -4.99
N LEU A 72 6.48 18.14 -3.66
CA LEU A 72 7.73 18.00 -2.91
C LEU A 72 8.22 16.55 -2.90
N LEU A 73 7.32 15.56 -3.04
CA LEU A 73 7.64 14.13 -3.10
C LEU A 73 7.98 13.68 -4.53
N SER A 74 8.82 14.45 -5.22
CA SER A 74 9.12 14.30 -6.65
C SER A 74 9.74 12.96 -7.03
N ASN A 75 10.33 12.22 -6.08
CA ASN A 75 10.93 10.90 -6.32
C ASN A 75 9.91 9.74 -6.28
N GLY A 76 8.60 10.01 -6.21
CA GLY A 76 7.58 8.97 -6.22
C GLY A 76 6.78 8.92 -4.93
N THR A 77 5.45 8.84 -5.08
CA THR A 77 4.51 8.47 -4.02
C THR A 77 3.77 7.20 -4.41
N LEU A 78 3.67 6.23 -3.49
CA LEU A 78 2.95 4.97 -3.72
C LEU A 78 1.70 4.87 -2.84
N LEU A 79 0.54 4.79 -3.48
CA LEU A 79 -0.73 4.49 -2.79
C LEU A 79 -1.17 3.06 -3.07
N ASN A 80 -1.35 2.25 -2.03
CA ASN A 80 -1.86 0.88 -2.13
C ASN A 80 -3.31 0.83 -1.62
N VAL A 81 -4.27 0.49 -2.49
CA VAL A 81 -5.70 0.44 -2.19
C VAL A 81 -6.20 -1.00 -2.33
N LYS A 82 -7.01 -1.46 -1.39
CA LYS A 82 -7.66 -2.78 -1.46
C LYS A 82 -9.16 -2.60 -1.68
N PHE A 83 -9.69 -3.19 -2.73
CA PHE A 83 -11.11 -3.27 -3.03
C PHE A 83 -11.60 -4.70 -2.81
N THR A 84 -12.84 -4.84 -2.34
CA THR A 84 -13.55 -6.11 -2.46
C THR A 84 -14.10 -6.26 -3.88
N PRO A 85 -14.19 -7.48 -4.45
CA PRO A 85 -14.73 -7.69 -5.79
C PRO A 85 -16.12 -7.05 -5.99
N ALA A 86 -17.00 -7.15 -4.98
CA ALA A 86 -18.32 -6.52 -4.97
C ALA A 86 -18.29 -4.98 -5.15
N THR A 87 -17.21 -4.31 -4.76
CA THR A 87 -17.08 -2.86 -4.92
C THR A 87 -16.93 -2.46 -6.40
N LEU A 88 -16.37 -3.35 -7.22
CA LEU A 88 -16.09 -3.11 -8.64
C LEU A 88 -17.07 -3.84 -9.56
N GLU A 89 -18.11 -4.46 -8.99
CA GLU A 89 -19.07 -5.24 -9.74
C GLU A 89 -20.02 -4.35 -10.57
N GLY A 90 -20.19 -4.73 -11.84
CA GLY A 90 -21.06 -4.06 -12.79
C GLY A 90 -20.61 -2.66 -13.23
N GLU A 91 -21.37 -2.08 -14.16
CA GLU A 91 -21.09 -0.76 -14.75
C GLU A 91 -21.04 0.38 -13.72
N ALA A 92 -21.76 0.25 -12.61
CA ALA A 92 -21.72 1.24 -11.53
C ALA A 92 -20.40 1.18 -10.76
N GLY A 93 -19.87 -0.01 -10.49
CA GLY A 93 -18.56 -0.20 -9.84
C GLY A 93 -17.42 0.33 -10.70
N LEU A 94 -17.45 0.03 -12.00
CA LEU A 94 -16.44 0.53 -12.96
C LEU A 94 -16.46 2.06 -13.07
N ARG A 95 -17.64 2.68 -13.10
CA ARG A 95 -17.76 4.16 -13.09
C ARG A 95 -17.16 4.79 -11.83
N LYS A 96 -17.42 4.20 -10.65
CA LYS A 96 -16.82 4.66 -9.38
C LYS A 96 -15.29 4.55 -9.40
N LEU A 97 -14.75 3.48 -9.99
CA LEU A 97 -13.30 3.34 -10.16
C LEU A 97 -12.73 4.41 -11.10
N ALA A 98 -13.41 4.69 -12.22
CA ALA A 98 -13.00 5.74 -13.15
C ALA A 98 -12.99 7.13 -12.47
N ASP A 99 -14.02 7.45 -11.69
CA ASP A 99 -14.08 8.72 -10.96
C ASP A 99 -13.01 8.80 -9.86
N PHE A 100 -12.73 7.68 -9.20
CA PHE A 100 -11.61 7.59 -8.25
C PHE A 100 -10.25 7.84 -8.92
N LEU A 101 -10.01 7.29 -10.11
CA LEU A 101 -8.78 7.54 -10.88
C LEU A 101 -8.68 9.00 -11.35
N ARG A 102 -9.80 9.63 -11.70
CA ARG A 102 -9.83 11.07 -12.04
C ARG A 102 -9.48 11.93 -10.82
N ALA A 103 -10.03 11.61 -9.65
CA ALA A 103 -9.67 12.31 -8.42
C ALA A 103 -8.17 12.11 -8.10
N PHE A 104 -7.64 10.90 -8.29
CA PHE A 104 -6.23 10.58 -8.09
C PHE A 104 -5.29 11.45 -8.94
N THR A 105 -5.60 11.63 -10.23
CA THR A 105 -4.78 12.48 -11.12
C THR A 105 -4.87 13.95 -10.75
N GLN A 106 -6.04 14.44 -10.33
CA GLN A 106 -6.21 15.81 -9.84
C GLN A 106 -5.39 16.10 -8.58
N LEU A 107 -5.17 15.09 -7.73
CA LEU A 107 -4.33 15.18 -6.53
C LEU A 107 -2.83 15.08 -6.80
N LYS A 108 -2.41 15.03 -8.09
CA LYS A 108 -1.02 14.96 -8.54
C LYS A 108 -0.25 13.77 -7.94
N LEU A 109 -0.94 12.66 -7.70
CA LEU A 109 -0.32 11.45 -7.21
C LEU A 109 0.35 10.68 -8.35
N GLN A 110 1.53 10.13 -8.07
CA GLN A 110 2.39 9.59 -9.12
C GLN A 110 2.16 8.10 -9.37
N HIS A 111 1.85 7.32 -8.33
CA HIS A 111 1.67 5.88 -8.48
C HIS A 111 0.57 5.32 -7.57
N ILE A 112 -0.32 4.51 -8.16
CA ILE A 112 -1.36 3.78 -7.44
C ILE A 112 -1.34 2.30 -7.79
N GLN A 113 -1.58 1.49 -6.76
CA GLN A 113 -1.67 0.05 -6.83
C GLN A 113 -2.98 -0.39 -6.21
N PHE A 114 -3.72 -1.24 -6.92
CA PHE A 114 -4.97 -1.83 -6.41
C PHE A 114 -4.80 -3.33 -6.21
N ASN A 115 -5.40 -3.84 -5.14
CA ASN A 115 -5.73 -5.26 -4.98
C ASN A 115 -7.24 -5.41 -4.97
N VAL A 116 -7.75 -6.36 -5.76
CA VAL A 116 -9.18 -6.69 -5.78
C VAL A 116 -9.31 -8.12 -5.31
N VAL A 117 -9.49 -8.32 -4.01
CA VAL A 117 -9.52 -9.65 -3.40
C VAL A 117 -10.35 -9.63 -2.12
N ASN A 118 -11.07 -10.71 -1.87
CA ASN A 118 -11.84 -10.84 -0.63
C ASN A 118 -10.94 -11.31 0.52
N ALA A 119 -11.18 -10.77 1.72
CA ALA A 119 -10.40 -11.15 2.90
C ALA A 119 -10.54 -12.63 3.23
N ASP A 120 -11.73 -13.20 3.03
CA ASP A 120 -12.01 -14.61 3.29
C ASP A 120 -11.27 -15.51 2.30
N THR A 121 -11.21 -15.12 1.02
CA THR A 121 -10.41 -15.81 0.00
C THR A 121 -8.92 -15.85 0.38
N LEU A 122 -8.38 -14.76 0.94
CA LEU A 122 -6.99 -14.75 1.42
C LEU A 122 -6.77 -15.68 2.61
N ARG A 123 -7.70 -15.74 3.56
CA ARG A 123 -7.63 -16.63 4.72
C ARG A 123 -7.74 -18.11 4.32
N GLU A 124 -8.65 -18.43 3.40
CA GLU A 124 -8.78 -19.78 2.85
C GLU A 124 -7.51 -20.20 2.10
N ALA A 125 -6.91 -19.29 1.33
CA ALA A 125 -5.66 -19.55 0.63
C ALA A 125 -4.47 -19.76 1.59
N GLN A 126 -4.47 -19.16 2.78
CA GLN A 126 -3.48 -19.45 3.82
C GLN A 126 -3.68 -20.83 4.45
N GLN A 127 -4.93 -21.30 4.58
CA GLN A 127 -5.26 -22.60 5.16
C GLN A 127 -5.11 -23.76 4.17
N ARG A 128 -5.36 -23.52 2.88
CA ARG A 128 -5.34 -24.53 1.81
C ARG A 128 -4.52 -24.05 0.61
N PRO A 129 -3.20 -23.81 0.75
CA PRO A 129 -2.38 -23.21 -0.31
C PRO A 129 -2.39 -24.03 -1.62
N GLN A 130 -2.55 -25.35 -1.56
CA GLN A 130 -2.66 -26.21 -2.75
C GLN A 130 -3.86 -25.86 -3.66
N ASP A 131 -4.97 -25.39 -3.09
CA ASP A 131 -6.20 -25.10 -3.85
C ASP A 131 -6.15 -23.72 -4.53
N TYR A 132 -5.23 -22.85 -4.11
CA TYR A 132 -5.10 -21.45 -4.57
C TYR A 132 -3.74 -21.16 -5.20
N ALA A 133 -3.08 -22.19 -5.76
CA ALA A 133 -1.73 -22.08 -6.36
C ALA A 133 -1.58 -20.97 -7.43
N GLY A 134 -2.68 -20.56 -8.09
CA GLY A 134 -2.71 -19.47 -9.07
C GLY A 134 -3.07 -18.08 -8.50
N LEU A 135 -3.29 -17.93 -7.19
CA LEU A 135 -3.73 -16.67 -6.59
C LEU A 135 -2.59 -15.65 -6.54
N VAL A 136 -2.67 -14.66 -7.42
CA VAL A 136 -1.72 -13.54 -7.49
C VAL A 136 -2.23 -12.38 -6.66
N VAL A 137 -1.40 -11.91 -5.74
CA VAL A 137 -1.67 -10.72 -4.91
C VAL A 137 -0.60 -9.69 -5.21
N ARG A 138 -1.00 -8.41 -5.22
CA ARG A 138 -0.08 -7.31 -5.50
C ARG A 138 0.52 -6.81 -4.19
N VAL A 139 1.83 -7.00 -4.03
CA VAL A 139 2.61 -6.46 -2.91
C VAL A 139 3.24 -5.14 -3.38
N ALA A 140 3.42 -4.14 -2.54
CA ALA A 140 3.78 -2.77 -2.92
C ALA A 140 4.87 -2.69 -4.02
N GLY A 141 4.46 -2.42 -5.27
CA GLY A 141 5.32 -2.32 -6.45
C GLY A 141 5.35 -3.52 -7.41
N TYR A 142 4.89 -4.72 -7.01
CA TYR A 142 5.02 -5.95 -7.83
C TYR A 142 3.91 -6.99 -7.59
N ARG A 143 3.76 -7.94 -8.51
CA ARG A 143 2.82 -9.07 -8.39
C ARG A 143 3.56 -10.28 -7.79
N ARG A 144 3.01 -10.94 -6.77
CA ARG A 144 3.58 -12.16 -6.18
C ARG A 144 2.49 -13.22 -6.00
N LEU A 145 2.85 -14.49 -6.11
CA LEU A 145 1.98 -15.60 -5.75
C LEU A 145 1.80 -15.65 -4.24
N LEU A 146 0.56 -15.66 -3.77
CA LEU A 146 0.27 -15.64 -2.33
C LEU A 146 0.83 -16.87 -1.64
N CYS A 147 0.72 -18.06 -2.25
CA CYS A 147 1.15 -19.32 -1.66
C CYS A 147 2.65 -19.34 -1.32
N ARG A 148 3.51 -18.71 -2.14
CA ARG A 148 4.95 -18.57 -1.85
C ARG A 148 5.28 -17.59 -0.73
N THR A 149 4.31 -16.78 -0.29
CA THR A 149 4.51 -15.82 0.81
C THR A 149 4.27 -16.47 2.17
N VAL A 150 3.43 -17.52 2.23
CA VAL A 150 3.11 -18.25 3.46
C VAL A 150 4.30 -19.13 3.91
N GLU A 151 5.12 -19.58 2.97
CA GLU A 151 6.27 -20.46 3.22
C GLU A 151 7.57 -19.73 3.62
N GLY A 152 7.58 -18.40 3.71
CA GLY A 152 8.77 -17.66 4.17
C GLY A 152 9.97 -17.71 3.23
N ASP A 153 9.75 -17.96 1.94
CA ASP A 153 10.81 -18.06 0.93
C ASP A 153 11.34 -16.66 0.54
N PRO A 154 12.63 -16.34 0.78
CA PRO A 154 13.27 -15.10 0.38
C PRO A 154 13.75 -15.24 -1.07
N GLY A 155 12.81 -15.15 -2.01
CA GLY A 155 13.11 -15.01 -3.45
C GLY A 155 13.40 -13.57 -3.83
#